data_AF-A0A075GSH7-F1
#
_entry.id   AF-A0A075GSH7-F1
#
_cell.length_a   1.000
_cell.length_b   1.000
_cell.length_c   1.000
_cell.angle_alpha   90.00
_cell.angle_beta   90.00
_cell.angle_gamma   90.00
#
_symmetry.space_group_name_H-M   'P 1'
#
loop_
_entity.id
_entity.type
_entity.pdbx_description
1 polymer ?
#
loop_
_entity_poly.entity_id
_entity_poly.type
_entity_poly.pdbx_seq_one_letter_code
_entity_poly.pdbx_strand_id
1 'polypeptide(L)'
;MTLFGGEPLRTVSSGLADGEYLMARSRTQKCTACGAYGLTTTCKQCGAPAQAAAPLKFSPEDPQAARRRQFQKVTDPEWTANLPTTASKGEGKAKQEGEKSEEEE
;
A
#
# COMPACT_ATOMS: atom_id res chain seq x y z
N MET A 1 66.25 -16.50 -10.74
CA MET A 1 65.02 -17.27 -10.91
C MET A 1 63.96 -16.66 -9.97
N THR A 2 63.15 -15.74 -10.47
CA THR A 2 62.12 -15.04 -9.66
C THR A 2 60.88 -15.92 -9.51
N LEU A 3 60.58 -16.30 -8.28
CA LEU A 3 59.37 -17.02 -7.88
C LEU A 3 58.18 -16.05 -7.97
N PHE A 4 57.33 -16.21 -8.99
CA PHE A 4 56.04 -15.51 -9.06
C PHE A 4 55.06 -16.18 -8.08
N GLY A 5 54.96 -15.63 -6.88
CA GLY A 5 53.88 -15.94 -5.94
C GLY A 5 52.58 -15.30 -6.43
N GLY A 6 51.75 -16.07 -7.13
CA GLY A 6 50.39 -15.67 -7.44
C GLY A 6 49.50 -15.85 -6.22
N GLU A 7 49.02 -14.75 -5.65
CA GLU A 7 47.95 -14.77 -4.65
C GLU A 7 46.68 -15.39 -5.27
N PRO A 8 45.99 -16.32 -4.58
CA PRO A 8 44.75 -16.86 -5.10
C PRO A 8 43.70 -15.76 -5.12
N LEU A 9 43.01 -15.65 -6.27
CA LEU A 9 41.86 -14.78 -6.46
C LEU A 9 40.88 -14.99 -5.29
N ARG A 10 40.75 -13.96 -4.44
CA ARG A 10 39.72 -13.88 -3.41
C ARG A 10 38.36 -13.99 -4.11
N THR A 11 37.74 -15.15 -3.98
CA THR A 11 36.33 -15.34 -4.33
C THR A 11 35.52 -14.41 -3.43
N VAL A 12 34.86 -13.42 -4.02
CA VAL A 12 33.88 -12.60 -3.31
C VAL A 12 32.69 -13.52 -3.07
N SER A 13 32.70 -14.19 -1.92
CA SER A 13 31.55 -14.95 -1.42
C SER A 13 30.39 -13.97 -1.35
N SER A 14 29.52 -14.04 -2.35
CA SER A 14 28.25 -13.33 -2.38
C SER A 14 27.40 -14.01 -1.32
N GLY A 15 27.54 -13.55 -0.08
CA GLY A 15 26.79 -14.07 1.06
C GLY A 15 25.31 -13.78 0.88
N LEU A 16 24.61 -14.64 0.16
CA LEU A 16 23.18 -14.84 0.27
C LEU A 16 23.00 -16.25 0.83
N ALA A 17 23.03 -16.32 2.16
CA ALA A 17 22.64 -17.51 2.89
C ALA A 17 21.17 -17.81 2.58
N ASP A 18 20.95 -19.00 2.04
CA ASP A 18 19.82 -19.90 2.29
C ASP A 18 18.45 -19.26 2.60
N GLY A 19 17.59 -19.20 1.57
CA GLY A 19 16.18 -19.54 1.77
C GLY A 19 15.22 -18.44 2.24
N GLU A 20 15.54 -17.16 2.11
CA GLU A 20 14.52 -16.10 2.22
C GLU A 20 13.81 -15.91 0.87
N TYR A 21 12.61 -16.49 0.71
CA TYR A 21 11.69 -16.11 -0.38
C TYR A 21 11.22 -14.67 -0.14
N LEU A 22 12.05 -13.71 -0.54
CA LEU A 22 11.73 -12.30 -0.51
C LEU A 22 10.66 -12.03 -1.56
N MET A 23 9.44 -11.73 -1.11
CA MET A 23 8.38 -11.19 -1.96
C MET A 23 8.94 -9.99 -2.72
N ALA A 24 9.08 -10.11 -4.04
CA ALA A 24 9.67 -9.07 -4.88
C ALA A 24 8.85 -7.78 -4.77
N ARG A 25 9.45 -6.73 -4.19
CA ARG A 25 8.84 -5.40 -4.07
C ARG A 25 9.28 -4.53 -5.24
N SER A 26 8.43 -3.58 -5.65
CA SER A 26 8.83 -2.56 -6.63
C SER A 26 10.05 -1.80 -6.11
N ARG A 27 11.03 -1.48 -6.96
CA ARG A 27 12.21 -0.70 -6.54
C ARG A 27 11.87 0.75 -6.19
N THR A 28 10.88 1.34 -6.87
CA THR A 28 10.45 2.72 -6.60
C THR A 28 9.49 2.77 -5.41
N GLN A 29 9.83 3.63 -4.46
CA GLN A 29 9.05 3.91 -3.25
C GLN A 29 8.55 5.36 -3.28
N LYS A 30 7.39 5.61 -2.68
CA LYS A 30 6.78 6.92 -2.48
C LYS A 30 6.55 7.14 -0.98
N CYS A 31 6.95 8.31 -0.49
CA CYS A 31 6.73 8.68 0.91
C CYS A 31 5.24 8.92 1.18
N THR A 32 4.72 8.38 2.28
CA THR A 32 3.31 8.54 2.70
C THR A 32 3.01 9.94 3.24
N ALA A 33 4.01 10.67 3.75
CA ALA A 33 3.83 11.99 4.35
C ALA A 33 4.02 13.13 3.34
N CYS A 34 5.15 13.18 2.64
CA CYS A 34 5.48 14.29 1.72
C CYS A 34 5.26 13.96 0.24
N GLY A 35 5.01 12.69 -0.11
CA GLY A 35 4.83 12.27 -1.50
C GLY A 35 6.10 12.22 -2.35
N ALA A 36 7.28 12.49 -1.78
CA ALA A 36 8.55 12.39 -2.50
C ALA A 36 8.86 10.94 -2.93
N TYR A 37 9.48 10.79 -4.10
CA TYR A 37 9.89 9.51 -4.64
C TYR A 37 11.33 9.17 -4.23
N GLY A 38 11.60 7.89 -4.02
CA GLY A 38 12.92 7.39 -3.68
C GLY A 38 13.06 5.89 -3.93
N LEU A 39 14.25 5.36 -3.63
CA LEU A 39 14.56 3.93 -3.71
C LEU A 39 14.73 3.29 -2.31
N THR A 40 14.74 4.12 -1.28
CA THR A 40 14.91 3.71 0.11
C THR A 40 13.55 3.53 0.79
N THR A 41 13.50 2.67 1.82
CA THR A 41 12.31 2.45 2.65
C THR A 41 12.03 3.63 3.60
N THR A 42 13.03 4.48 3.85
CA THR A 42 12.91 5.71 4.62
C THR A 42 13.06 6.92 3.70
N CYS A 43 12.20 7.92 3.89
CA CYS A 43 12.25 9.15 3.10
C CYS A 43 13.44 10.02 3.54
N LYS A 44 14.29 10.45 2.60
CA LYS A 44 15.43 11.34 2.88
C LYS A 44 15.04 12.78 3.23
N GLN A 45 13.80 13.19 2.96
CA GLN A 45 13.34 14.57 3.18
C GLN A 45 12.68 14.75 4.55
N CYS A 46 11.83 13.79 4.96
CA CYS A 46 11.05 13.91 6.19
C CYS A 46 11.27 12.76 7.19
N GLY A 47 12.01 11.71 6.83
CA GLY A 47 12.24 10.53 7.69
C GLY A 47 11.06 9.55 7.78
N ALA A 48 9.89 9.87 7.23
CA ALA A 48 8.72 9.00 7.24
C ALA A 48 8.92 7.72 6.40
N PRO A 49 8.18 6.63 6.70
CA PRO A 49 8.24 5.40 5.91
C PRO A 49 7.75 5.65 4.48
N ALA A 50 8.43 5.02 3.52
CA ALA A 50 8.05 5.00 2.12
C ALA A 50 7.44 3.65 1.75
N GLN A 51 6.40 3.67 0.94
CA GLN A 51 5.68 2.49 0.45
C GLN A 51 5.86 2.34 -1.06
N ALA A 52 5.55 1.16 -1.59
CA ALA A 52 5.63 0.90 -3.03
C ALA A 52 4.85 1.95 -3.81
N ALA A 53 5.50 2.61 -4.78
CA ALA A 53 4.87 3.69 -5.53
C ALA A 53 3.78 3.19 -6.49
N ALA A 54 3.92 1.95 -6.97
CA ALA A 54 2.96 1.35 -7.88
C ALA A 54 1.71 0.86 -7.12
N PRO A 55 0.50 1.17 -7.59
CA PRO A 55 -0.71 0.62 -7.03
C PRO A 55 -0.78 -0.89 -7.25
N LEU A 56 -1.50 -1.58 -6.37
CA LEU A 56 -1.82 -3.00 -6.54
C LEU A 56 -2.66 -3.20 -7.80
N LYS A 57 -2.33 -4.23 -8.59
CA LYS A 57 -3.13 -4.61 -9.75
C LYS A 57 -4.50 -5.10 -9.26
N PHE A 58 -5.57 -4.55 -9.84
CA PHE A 58 -6.92 -5.06 -9.59
C PHE A 58 -7.13 -6.40 -10.32
N SER A 59 -7.76 -7.36 -9.65
CA SER A 59 -8.27 -8.62 -10.21
C SER A 59 -9.72 -8.82 -9.77
N PRO A 60 -10.65 -9.19 -10.66
CA PRO A 60 -12.04 -9.50 -10.30
C PRO A 60 -12.15 -10.61 -9.24
N GLU A 61 -11.29 -11.62 -9.32
CA GLU A 61 -11.29 -12.81 -8.45
C GLU A 61 -10.53 -12.60 -7.11
N ASP A 62 -10.02 -11.39 -6.82
CA ASP A 62 -9.13 -11.10 -5.67
C ASP A 62 -9.64 -11.76 -4.36
N PRO A 63 -9.00 -12.84 -3.89
CA PRO A 63 -9.46 -13.57 -2.70
C PRO A 63 -9.25 -12.75 -1.42
N GLN A 64 -8.38 -11.74 -1.45
CA GLN A 64 -8.13 -10.85 -0.31
C GLN A 64 -9.06 -9.63 -0.31
N ALA A 65 -9.94 -9.47 -1.31
CA ALA A 65 -10.82 -8.33 -1.41
C ALA A 65 -11.74 -8.17 -0.20
N ALA A 66 -12.31 -9.27 0.30
CA ALA A 66 -13.19 -9.24 1.48
C ALA A 66 -12.47 -8.70 2.71
N ARG A 67 -11.25 -9.18 2.97
CA ARG A 67 -10.41 -8.72 4.08
C ARG A 67 -10.03 -7.23 3.93
N ARG A 68 -9.67 -6.81 2.71
CA ARG A 68 -9.35 -5.39 2.43
C ARG A 68 -10.54 -4.47 2.68
N ARG A 69 -11.76 -4.89 2.35
CA ARG A 69 -13.01 -4.14 2.62
C ARG A 69 -13.29 -4.01 4.12
N GLN A 70 -13.02 -5.05 4.90
CA GLN A 70 -13.15 -5.02 6.36
C GLN A 70 -12.20 -4.00 7.00
N PHE A 71 -10.92 -3.97 6.57
CA PHE A 71 -9.97 -2.97 7.07
C PHE A 71 -10.35 -1.53 6.73
N GLN A 72 -11.04 -1.33 5.61
CA GLN A 72 -11.56 -0.02 5.20
C GLN A 72 -12.93 0.32 5.80
N LYS A 73 -13.51 -0.60 6.60
CA LYS A 73 -14.83 -0.42 7.24
C LYS A 73 -15.94 -0.05 6.25
N VAL A 74 -15.91 -0.65 5.07
CA VAL A 74 -16.85 -0.35 3.97
C VAL A 74 -18.31 -0.67 4.33
N THR A 75 -18.52 -1.56 5.29
CA THR A 75 -19.86 -1.94 5.77
C THR A 75 -20.51 -0.90 6.67
N ASP A 76 -19.75 0.06 7.20
CA ASP A 76 -20.26 1.02 8.16
C ASP A 76 -21.05 2.13 7.44
N PRO A 77 -22.17 2.61 8.02
CA PRO A 77 -23.01 3.64 7.39
C PRO A 77 -22.29 4.99 7.25
N GLU A 78 -21.26 5.24 8.06
CA GLU A 78 -20.39 6.41 7.90
C GLU A 78 -19.64 6.39 6.57
N TRP A 79 -19.23 5.20 6.10
CA TRP A 79 -18.52 5.07 4.84
C TRP A 79 -19.41 5.43 3.64
N THR A 80 -20.68 5.02 3.66
CA THR A 80 -21.64 5.34 2.59
C THR A 80 -21.99 6.83 2.54
N ALA A 81 -22.04 7.50 3.69
CA ALA A 81 -22.28 8.95 3.77
C ALA A 81 -21.15 9.78 3.13
N ASN A 82 -19.92 9.27 3.13
CA ASN A 82 -18.75 9.95 2.54
C ASN A 82 -18.61 9.72 1.02
N LEU A 83 -19.50 8.96 0.39
CA LEU A 83 -19.43 8.72 -1.05
C LEU A 83 -19.75 10.00 -1.82
N PRO A 84 -18.95 10.34 -2.86
CA PRO A 84 -19.28 11.44 -3.73
C PRO A 84 -20.58 11.10 -4.47
N THR A 85 -21.65 11.81 -4.14
CA THR A 85 -22.89 11.71 -4.92
C THR A 85 -22.63 12.40 -6.25
N THR A 86 -22.84 11.68 -7.36
CA THR A 86 -22.91 12.33 -8.66
C THR A 86 -24.14 13.22 -8.63
N ALA A 87 -23.94 14.53 -8.44
CA ALA A 87 -25.01 15.50 -8.63
C ALA A 87 -25.56 15.27 -10.05
N SER A 88 -26.79 14.78 -10.09
CA SER A 88 -27.58 14.55 -11.29
C SER A 88 -27.50 15.78 -12.19
N LYS A 89 -27.00 15.61 -13.41
CA LYS A 89 -27.47 16.47 -14.50
C LYS A 89 -28.93 16.08 -14.74
N GLY A 90 -29.85 16.71 -14.00
CA GLY A 90 -31.30 16.45 -14.04
C GLY A 90 -31.92 16.32 -12.64
N GLU A 91 -32.12 17.48 -12.01
CA GLU A 91 -33.18 17.85 -11.04
C GLU A 91 -33.94 16.75 -10.28
N GLY A 92 -33.82 16.76 -8.94
CA GLY A 92 -34.67 15.99 -8.04
C GLY A 92 -34.22 16.10 -6.59
N LYS A 93 -34.59 17.19 -5.91
CA LYS A 93 -34.33 17.43 -4.49
C LYS A 93 -35.11 16.41 -3.64
N ALA A 94 -34.46 15.39 -3.09
CA ALA A 94 -35.03 14.55 -2.03
C ALA A 94 -34.48 14.98 -0.67
N LYS A 95 -35.42 15.41 0.16
CA LYS A 95 -35.31 16.07 1.46
C LYS A 95 -34.68 15.17 2.54
N GLN A 96 -33.96 15.79 3.49
CA GLN A 96 -33.55 15.24 4.77
C GLN A 96 -34.74 15.02 5.71
N GLU A 97 -34.86 13.86 6.34
CA GLU A 97 -35.45 13.61 7.69
C GLU A 97 -34.70 12.35 8.20
N GLY A 98 -34.02 12.29 9.34
CA GLY A 98 -34.38 12.81 10.66
C GLY A 98 -34.90 11.65 11.51
N GLU A 99 -33.99 11.00 12.25
CA GLU A 99 -34.13 10.39 13.58
C GLU A 99 -35.50 9.85 14.05
N LYS A 100 -35.52 8.58 14.49
CA LYS A 100 -36.31 8.18 15.66
C LYS A 100 -35.58 7.11 16.48
N SER A 101 -35.32 7.45 17.74
CA SER A 101 -34.85 6.61 18.84
C SER A 101 -35.96 5.77 19.49
N GLU A 102 -35.51 4.77 20.28
CA GLU A 102 -36.08 4.18 21.51
C GLU A 102 -37.27 3.18 21.50
N GLU A 103 -37.02 2.03 22.18
CA GLU A 103 -37.83 1.24 23.18
C GLU A 103 -39.28 0.83 22.83
N GLU A 104 -39.93 -0.28 23.21
CA GLU A 104 -39.94 -1.41 24.19
C GLU A 104 -40.65 -2.59 23.43
N GLU A 105 -40.50 -3.90 23.70
CA GLU A 105 -40.94 -4.73 24.84
C GLU A 105 -40.38 -6.15 24.65
#